data_AF-A0A7C2A4Y1-F1
#
_entry.id   AF-A0A7C2A4Y1-F1
#
_cell.length_a   1.000
_cell.length_b   1.000
_cell.length_c   1.000
_cell.angle_alpha   90.00
_cell.angle_beta   90.00
_cell.angle_gamma   90.00
#
_symmetry.space_group_name_H-M   'P 1'
#
loop_
_entity.id
_entity.type
_entity.pdbx_description
1 polymer ?
#
loop_
_entity_poly.entity_id
_entity_poly.type
_entity_poly.pdbx_seq_one_letter_code
_entity_poly.pdbx_strand_id
1 'polypeptide(L)'
;QMLSLLSGGEQALTALALLFGVFLTNPAPICVLDEVDAPLDDANVDRFCTLIDEIAHAGGTRFIVVTHHRMTMARMDRLFGATMPERGISRLVSVNLRKAEELHDTA
;
A
#
# COMPACT_ATOMS: atom_id res chain seq x y z
N GLN A 1 -18.16 11.95 18.74
CA GLN A 1 -17.42 11.02 19.63
C GLN A 1 -16.04 11.60 19.92
N MET A 2 -15.47 11.36 21.10
CA MET A 2 -14.06 11.66 21.32
C MET A 2 -13.20 10.65 20.56
N LEU A 3 -12.15 11.11 19.87
CA LEU A 3 -11.20 10.26 19.11
C LEU A 3 -10.60 9.13 19.98
N SER A 4 -10.48 9.36 21.29
CA SER A 4 -9.98 8.40 22.27
C SER A 4 -10.87 7.17 22.51
N LEU A 5 -12.12 7.17 22.00
CA LEU A 5 -13.07 6.07 22.15
C LEU A 5 -13.13 5.14 20.93
N LEU A 6 -12.40 5.47 19.86
CA LEU A 6 -12.31 4.64 18.65
C LEU A 6 -11.31 3.49 18.86
N SER A 7 -11.55 2.36 18.20
CA SER A 7 -10.58 1.28 18.08
C SER A 7 -9.35 1.70 17.28
N GLY A 8 -8.24 0.97 17.41
CA GLY A 8 -7.01 1.26 16.66
C GLY A 8 -7.21 1.28 15.14
N GLY A 9 -8.05 0.38 14.61
CA GLY A 9 -8.40 0.34 13.19
C GLY A 9 -9.25 1.52 12.74
N GLU A 10 -10.23 1.94 13.55
CA GLU A 10 -11.06 3.12 13.25
C GLU A 10 -10.26 4.43 13.31
N GLN A 11 -9.32 4.54 14.25
CA GLN A 11 -8.38 5.67 14.32
C GLN A 11 -7.49 5.72 13.08
N ALA A 12 -6.94 4.58 12.66
CA ALA A 12 -6.09 4.48 11.47
C ALA A 12 -6.87 4.84 10.19
N LEU A 13 -8.09 4.31 10.01
CA LEU A 13 -8.94 4.65 8.87
C LEU A 13 -9.34 6.13 8.85
N THR A 14 -9.67 6.71 10.00
CA THR A 14 -10.02 8.14 10.08
C THR A 14 -8.83 9.02 9.70
N ALA A 15 -7.63 8.65 10.15
CA ALA A 15 -6.39 9.34 9.78
C ALA A 15 -6.09 9.20 8.28
N LEU A 16 -6.24 8.00 7.71
CA LEU A 16 -6.08 7.75 6.27
C LEU A 16 -7.09 8.56 5.43
N ALA A 17 -8.35 8.59 5.84
CA ALA A 17 -9.39 9.36 5.15
C ALA A 17 -9.07 10.85 5.12
N LEU A 18 -8.57 11.41 6.24
CA LEU A 18 -8.14 12.79 6.30
C LEU A 18 -6.90 13.05 5.43
N LEU A 19 -5.89 12.18 5.52
CA LEU A 19 -4.66 12.27 4.74
C LEU A 19 -4.97 12.31 3.24
N PHE A 20 -5.78 11.37 2.76
CA PHE A 20 -6.17 11.30 1.36
C PHE A 20 -7.10 12.43 0.95
N GLY A 21 -8.02 12.87 1.82
CA GLY A 21 -8.86 14.04 1.58
C GLY A 21 -8.03 15.31 1.34
N VAL A 22 -6.97 15.53 2.11
CA VAL A 22 -6.02 16.63 1.88
C VAL A 22 -5.20 16.39 0.62
N PHE A 23 -4.70 15.16 0.40
CA PHE A 23 -3.88 14.80 -0.74
C PHE A 23 -4.59 15.04 -2.09
N LEU A 24 -5.89 14.78 -2.16
CA LEU A 24 -6.70 14.97 -3.37
C LEU A 24 -6.82 16.44 -3.81
N THR A 25 -6.54 17.40 -2.94
CA THR A 25 -6.59 18.83 -3.29
C THR A 25 -5.40 19.26 -4.16
N ASN A 26 -4.24 18.63 -3.98
CA ASN A 26 -3.03 18.88 -4.75
C ASN A 26 -2.19 17.60 -4.77
N PRO A 27 -2.55 16.63 -5.63
CA PRO A 27 -1.90 15.32 -5.63
C PRO A 27 -0.44 15.43 -6.08
N ALA A 28 0.45 14.84 -5.30
CA ALA A 28 1.86 14.74 -5.67
C ALA A 28 2.06 13.68 -6.77
N PRO A 29 3.02 13.86 -7.69
CA PRO A 29 3.29 12.87 -8.74
C PRO A 29 3.79 11.52 -8.19
N ILE A 30 4.33 11.51 -6.97
CA ILE A 30 4.76 10.31 -6.25
C ILE A 30 4.33 10.43 -4.78
N CYS A 31 3.76 9.36 -4.23
CA CYS A 31 3.42 9.22 -2.81
C CYS A 31 4.13 7.98 -2.24
N VAL A 32 4.78 8.13 -1.08
CA VAL A 32 5.46 7.02 -0.39
C VAL A 32 4.72 6.74 0.91
N LEU A 33 4.34 5.49 1.13
CA LEU A 33 3.62 5.02 2.32
C LEU A 33 4.45 3.93 2.99
N ASP A 34 4.76 4.10 4.27
CA ASP A 34 5.61 3.18 5.04
C ASP A 34 4.81 2.55 6.19
N GLU A 35 4.54 1.25 6.08
CA GLU A 35 3.81 0.39 7.03
C GLU A 35 2.49 0.97 7.55
N VAL A 36 1.82 1.79 6.74
CA VAL A 36 0.55 2.44 7.11
C VAL A 36 -0.61 1.46 7.29
N ASP A 37 -0.47 0.24 6.78
CA ASP A 37 -1.43 -0.86 6.85
C ASP A 37 -1.20 -1.79 8.06
N ALA A 38 -0.11 -1.62 8.82
CA ALA A 38 0.19 -2.44 10.00
C ALA A 38 -0.93 -2.50 11.07
N PRO A 39 -1.72 -1.43 11.35
CA PRO A 39 -2.79 -1.49 12.35
C PRO A 39 -4.14 -1.94 11.79
N LEU A 40 -4.24 -2.25 10.49
CA LEU A 40 -5.49 -2.57 9.81
C LEU A 40 -5.76 -4.08 9.81
N ASP A 41 -7.04 -4.46 9.85
CA ASP A 41 -7.47 -5.83 9.55
C ASP A 41 -7.61 -6.06 8.03
N ASP A 42 -7.76 -7.32 7.61
CA ASP A 42 -7.83 -7.68 6.18
C ASP A 42 -8.90 -6.90 5.41
N ALA A 43 -10.07 -6.66 6.02
CA ALA A 43 -11.17 -5.94 5.39
C ALA A 43 -10.83 -4.46 5.17
N ASN A 44 -10.11 -3.85 6.12
CA ASN A 44 -9.68 -2.46 6.01
C ASN A 44 -8.46 -2.30 5.11
N VAL A 45 -7.57 -3.30 5.04
CA VAL A 45 -6.48 -3.34 4.05
C VAL A 45 -7.03 -3.41 2.62
N ASP A 46 -8.07 -4.21 2.38
CA ASP A 46 -8.71 -4.28 1.06
C ASP A 46 -9.29 -2.92 0.61
N ARG A 47 -9.97 -2.22 1.54
CA ARG A 47 -10.49 -0.86 1.31
C ARG A 47 -9.36 0.14 1.05
N PHE A 48 -8.28 0.07 1.83
CA PHE A 48 -7.10 0.90 1.66
C PHE A 48 -6.44 0.70 0.30
N CYS A 49 -6.25 -0.55 -0.14
CA CYS A 49 -5.69 -0.87 -1.46
C CYS A 49 -6.57 -0.33 -2.58
N THR A 50 -7.88 -0.48 -2.47
CA THR A 50 -8.85 0.03 -3.45
C THR A 50 -8.79 1.56 -3.55
N LEU A 51 -8.69 2.26 -2.42
CA LEU A 51 -8.54 3.72 -2.40
C LEU A 51 -7.24 4.20 -3.05
N ILE A 52 -6.10 3.54 -2.77
CA ILE A 52 -4.82 3.85 -3.42
C ILE A 52 -4.93 3.70 -4.93
N ASP A 53 -5.55 2.60 -5.37
CA ASP A 53 -5.72 2.29 -6.78
C ASP A 53 -6.56 3.36 -7.50
N GLU A 54 -7.67 3.79 -6.88
CA GLU A 54 -8.50 4.89 -7.39
C GLU A 54 -7.73 6.21 -7.50
N ILE A 55 -6.95 6.57 -6.47
CA ILE A 55 -6.16 7.81 -6.48
C ILE A 55 -5.05 7.75 -7.52
N ALA A 56 -4.42 6.58 -7.69
CA ALA A 56 -3.37 6.37 -8.68
C ALA A 56 -3.91 6.58 -10.10
N HIS A 57 -5.08 6.00 -10.39
CA HIS A 57 -5.72 6.08 -11.71
C HIS A 57 -6.33 7.46 -12.00
N ALA A 58 -7.01 8.07 -11.02
CA ALA A 58 -7.69 9.36 -11.22
C ALA A 58 -6.73 10.56 -11.18
N GLY A 59 -5.74 10.54 -10.29
CA GLY A 59 -4.82 11.66 -10.05
C GLY A 59 -3.48 11.55 -10.78
N GLY A 60 -3.17 10.41 -11.42
CA GLY A 60 -1.86 10.14 -12.02
C GLY A 60 -0.73 10.01 -10.98
N THR A 61 -1.07 9.84 -9.71
CA THR A 61 -0.12 9.66 -8.61
C THR A 61 0.50 8.27 -8.68
N ARG A 62 1.83 8.16 -8.58
CA ARG A 62 2.49 6.86 -8.42
C ARG A 62 2.74 6.56 -6.96
N PHE A 63 2.33 5.39 -6.50
CA PHE A 63 2.52 4.97 -5.11
C PHE A 63 3.73 4.05 -4.96
N ILE A 64 4.50 4.28 -3.90
CA ILE A 64 5.53 3.36 -3.40
C ILE A 64 5.10 2.97 -1.99
N VAL A 65 4.74 1.71 -1.81
CA VAL A 65 4.27 1.19 -0.52
C VAL A 65 5.32 0.24 0.05
N VAL A 66 5.79 0.53 1.26
CA VAL A 66 6.59 -0.37 2.09
C VAL A 66 5.63 -1.06 3.04
N THR A 67 5.56 -2.38 2.97
CA THR A 67 4.61 -3.18 3.75
C THR A 67 5.13 -4.60 3.93
N HIS A 68 4.67 -5.25 5.00
CA HIS A 68 4.78 -6.69 5.21
C HIS A 68 3.41 -7.42 5.10
N HIS A 69 2.33 -6.69 4.79
CA HIS A 69 0.97 -7.22 4.73
C HIS A 69 0.70 -7.93 3.39
N ARG A 70 0.33 -9.22 3.46
CA ARG A 70 0.19 -10.08 2.27
C ARG A 70 -0.88 -9.59 1.29
N MET A 71 -2.01 -9.11 1.82
CA MET A 71 -3.11 -8.57 0.99
C MET A 71 -2.65 -7.33 0.20
N THR A 72 -1.94 -6.41 0.84
CA THR A 72 -1.37 -5.22 0.17
C THR A 72 -0.39 -5.64 -0.90
N MET A 73 0.53 -6.58 -0.60
CA MET A 73 1.48 -7.09 -1.59
C MET A 73 0.81 -7.68 -2.83
N ALA A 74 -0.29 -8.41 -2.65
CA ALA A 74 -1.03 -9.04 -3.75
C ALA A 74 -1.76 -8.03 -4.65
N ARG A 75 -1.94 -6.78 -4.21
CA ARG A 75 -2.68 -5.74 -4.92
C ARG A 75 -1.78 -4.73 -5.64
N MET A 76 -0.47 -4.96 -5.67
CA MET A 76 0.51 -4.06 -6.29
C MET A 76 0.91 -4.53 -7.70
N ASP A 77 1.34 -3.59 -8.54
CA ASP A 77 1.79 -3.91 -9.90
C ASP A 77 3.11 -4.70 -9.94
N ARG A 78 4.01 -4.36 -9.01
CA ARG A 78 5.36 -4.89 -8.96
C ARG A 78 5.85 -4.92 -7.51
N LEU A 79 6.43 -6.04 -7.13
CA LEU A 79 7.06 -6.20 -5.81
C LEU A 79 8.57 -6.03 -5.91
N PHE A 80 9.12 -5.31 -4.93
CA PHE A 80 10.55 -5.21 -4.71
C PHE A 80 10.86 -5.77 -3.32
N GLY A 81 11.57 -6.89 -3.26
CA GLY A 81 12.04 -7.49 -2.02
C GLY A 81 13.40 -6.92 -1.64
N ALA A 82 13.52 -6.33 -0.45
CA ALA A 82 14.81 -5.98 0.13
C ALA A 82 15.35 -7.17 0.94
N THR A 83 16.54 -7.65 0.58
CA THR A 83 17.22 -8.78 1.25
C THR A 83 18.56 -8.33 1.80
N MET A 84 19.08 -9.02 2.81
CA MET A 84 20.40 -8.75 3.39
C MET A 84 21.23 -10.04 3.39
N PRO A 85 21.76 -10.47 2.22
CA PRO A 85 22.55 -11.70 2.14
C PRO A 85 23.87 -11.59 2.90
N GLU A 86 24.45 -10.39 2.92
CA GLU A 86 25.62 -10.05 3.71
C GLU A 86 25.21 -9.02 4.77
N ARG A 87 25.71 -9.18 6.00
CA ARG A 87 25.31 -8.33 7.13
C ARG A 87 25.64 -6.86 6.83
N GLY A 88 24.60 -6.02 6.82
CA GLY A 88 24.73 -4.59 6.56
C GLY A 88 24.73 -4.20 5.08
N ILE A 89 24.59 -5.15 4.15
CA ILE A 89 24.51 -4.88 2.71
C ILE A 89 23.15 -5.33 2.18
N SER A 90 22.30 -4.35 1.89
CA SER A 90 20.98 -4.60 1.30
C SER A 90 21.10 -4.88 -0.20
N ARG A 91 20.36 -5.88 -0.67
CA ARG A 91 20.20 -6.23 -2.08
C ARG A 91 18.72 -6.27 -2.44
N LEU A 92 18.35 -5.57 -3.50
CA LEU A 92 16.99 -5.57 -4.03
C LEU A 92 16.80 -6.71 -5.03
N VAL A 93 15.68 -7.41 -4.91
CA VAL A 93 15.14 -8.33 -5.90
C VAL A 93 13.78 -7.80 -6.36
N SER A 94 13.38 -8.07 -7.61
CA SER A 94 12.08 -7.60 -8.11
C SER A 94 11.30 -8.72 -8.75
N VAL A 95 9.99 -8.75 -8.49
CA VAL A 95 9.02 -9.64 -9.12
C VAL A 95 7.95 -8.78 -9.79
N ASN A 96 7.69 -9.03 -11.07
CA ASN A 96 6.57 -8.40 -11.78
C ASN A 96 5.34 -9.28 -11.57
N LEU A 97 4.37 -8.80 -10.77
CA LEU A 97 3.18 -9.56 -10.42
C LEU A 97 2.23 -9.72 -11.61
N ARG A 98 2.00 -8.65 -12.38
CA ARG A 98 1.16 -8.71 -13.60
C ARG A 98 1.62 -9.81 -14.57
N LYS A 99 2.93 -9.92 -14.79
CA LYS A 99 3.49 -10.98 -15.65
C LYS A 99 3.36 -12.38 -15.03
N ALA A 100 3.38 -12.49 -13.71
CA ALA A 100 3.25 -13.77 -13.02
C ALA A 100 1.81 -14.31 -13.11
N GLU A 101 0.81 -13.43 -13.04
CA GLU A 101 -0.61 -13.78 -13.24
C GLU A 101 -0.85 -14.32 -14.66
N GLU A 102 -0.34 -13.64 -15.70
CA GLU A 102 -0.46 -14.09 -17.11
C GLU A 102 0.10 -15.52 -17.31
N LEU A 103 1.22 -15.84 -16.66
CA LEU A 103 1.83 -17.17 -16.75
C LEU A 103 1.03 -18.25 -16.01
N HIS A 104 0.29 -17.89 -14.95
CA HIS A 104 -0.57 -18.83 -14.24
C HIS A 104 -1.79 -19.22 -15.09
N ASP A 105 -2.39 -18.26 -15.78
CA ASP A 105 -3.59 -18.49 -16.60
C ASP A 105 -3.32 -19.27 -17.89
N THR A 106 -2.05 -19.34 -18.32
CA THR A 106 -1.63 -20.06 -19.54
C THR A 106 -1.13 -21.49 -19.25
N ALA A 107 -1.01 -21.88 -17.98
CA ALA A 107 -0.49 -23.18 -17.53
C ALA A 107 -1.61 -24.14 -17.11
#